data_AF-A0A9W7WLM2-F1
#
_entry.id   AF-A0A9W7WLM2-F1
#
_cell.length_a   1.000
_cell.length_b   1.000
_cell.length_c   1.000
_cell.angle_alpha   90.00
_cell.angle_beta   90.00
_cell.angle_gamma   90.00
#
_symmetry.space_group_name_H-M   'P 1'
#
loop_
_entity.id
_entity.type
_entity.pdbx_description
1 polymer ?
#
loop_
_entity_poly.entity_id
_entity_poly.type
_entity_poly.pdbx_seq_one_letter_code
_entity_poly.pdbx_strand_id
1 'polypeptide(L)'
;MDLHRMAWLCTIICFAHVYSFPTNCILQKHLMKRSYTLLDTMGGLFPAQCLEDDVSVTFPQNVFDSNKTQQDGVEKAIYQTLQNIDALFENDGVPDKWNEEKLDGFLHTIYRQINDSKCILSKSEDGQDLDKDAALKVYFDTISANMKQKNFSYCAWEVVRKEVLRILDYILNHNTDNML
;
A
#
# COMPACT_ATOMS: atom_id res chain seq x y z
N MET A 1 -20.97 50.48 -11.71
CA MET A 1 -20.27 49.28 -11.20
C MET A 1 -18.88 49.33 -11.80
N ASP A 2 -17.89 49.73 -11.02
CA ASP A 2 -16.63 50.28 -11.53
C ASP A 2 -15.73 49.22 -12.16
N LEU A 3 -15.10 49.56 -13.29
CA LEU A 3 -14.19 48.70 -14.04
C LEU A 3 -13.08 48.10 -13.15
N HIS A 4 -12.66 48.87 -12.14
CA HIS A 4 -11.67 48.47 -11.14
C HIS A 4 -12.16 47.35 -10.21
N ARG A 5 -13.45 47.33 -9.85
CA ARG A 5 -14.07 46.27 -9.05
C ARG A 5 -14.22 44.96 -9.83
N MET A 6 -14.49 45.05 -11.13
CA MET A 6 -14.56 43.87 -12.00
C MET A 6 -13.19 43.22 -12.21
N ALA A 7 -12.14 44.02 -12.40
CA ALA A 7 -10.77 43.51 -12.52
C ALA A 7 -10.30 42.78 -11.25
N TRP A 8 -10.60 43.33 -10.07
CA TRP A 8 -10.29 42.70 -8.77
C TRP A 8 -11.03 41.38 -8.57
N LEU A 9 -12.31 41.31 -8.92
CA LEU A 9 -13.09 40.08 -8.84
C LEU A 9 -12.55 39.01 -9.81
N CYS A 10 -12.19 39.39 -11.03
CA CYS A 10 -11.57 38.47 -12.00
C CYS A 10 -10.23 37.92 -11.50
N THR A 11 -9.37 38.75 -10.89
CA THR A 11 -8.09 38.27 -10.34
C THR A 11 -8.31 37.28 -9.19
N ILE A 12 -9.24 37.56 -8.27
CA ILE A 12 -9.53 36.66 -7.13
C ILE A 12 -10.10 35.32 -7.64
N ILE A 13 -10.98 35.34 -8.65
CA ILE A 13 -11.54 34.13 -9.26
C ILE A 13 -10.46 33.33 -10.01
N CYS A 14 -9.54 34.00 -10.72
CA CYS A 14 -8.43 33.33 -11.41
C CYS A 14 -7.43 32.71 -10.41
N PHE A 15 -7.11 33.37 -9.30
CA PHE A 15 -6.25 32.79 -8.27
C PHE A 15 -6.92 31.61 -7.56
N ALA A 16 -8.25 31.64 -7.34
CA ALA A 16 -8.97 30.51 -6.75
C ALA A 16 -9.00 29.26 -7.65
N HIS A 17 -8.96 29.41 -8.98
CA HIS A 17 -8.91 28.28 -9.91
C HIS A 17 -7.50 27.68 -10.09
N VAL A 18 -6.44 28.41 -9.74
CA VAL A 18 -5.05 27.93 -9.88
C VAL A 18 -4.64 27.01 -8.71
N TYR A 19 -5.39 27.00 -7.59
CA TYR A 19 -5.07 26.18 -6.41
C TYR A 19 -5.84 24.87 -6.30
N SER A 20 -6.63 24.48 -7.31
CA SER A 20 -7.25 23.15 -7.36
C SER A 20 -6.77 22.41 -8.60
N PHE A 21 -5.49 22.04 -8.60
CA PHE A 21 -5.09 20.88 -9.39
C PHE A 21 -5.88 19.69 -8.85
N PRO A 22 -6.66 18.97 -9.67
CA PRO A 22 -7.18 17.69 -9.23
C PRO A 22 -5.96 16.84 -8.90
N THR A 23 -5.77 16.52 -7.62
CA THR A 23 -4.91 15.42 -7.24
C THR A 23 -5.52 14.20 -7.92
N ASN A 24 -4.88 13.73 -8.99
CA ASN A 24 -5.28 12.50 -9.64
C ASN A 24 -5.32 11.45 -8.54
N CYS A 25 -6.52 10.98 -8.24
CA CYS A 25 -6.78 10.03 -7.17
C CYS A 25 -6.28 8.66 -7.60
N ILE A 26 -4.98 8.43 -7.53
CA ILE A 26 -4.35 7.25 -8.12
C ILE A 26 -3.14 6.82 -7.30
N LEU A 27 -2.84 5.53 -7.36
CA LEU A 27 -1.62 4.98 -6.78
C LEU A 27 -0.40 5.51 -7.54
N GLN A 28 0.67 5.85 -6.83
CA GLN A 28 1.88 6.40 -7.44
C GLN A 28 2.89 5.27 -7.64
N LYS A 29 3.19 4.92 -8.90
CA LYS A 29 4.08 3.80 -9.23
C LYS A 29 5.47 3.97 -8.63
N HIS A 30 5.96 5.21 -8.53
CA HIS A 30 7.27 5.50 -7.98
C HIS A 30 7.35 5.22 -6.47
N LEU A 31 6.28 5.49 -5.70
CA LEU A 31 6.23 5.17 -4.28
C LEU A 31 6.17 3.65 -4.08
N MET A 32 5.36 2.94 -4.88
CA MET A 32 5.29 1.47 -4.84
C MET A 32 6.65 0.82 -5.11
N LYS A 33 7.38 1.29 -6.14
CA LYS A 33 8.75 0.82 -6.45
C LYS A 33 9.74 1.12 -5.33
N ARG A 34 9.63 2.31 -4.73
CA ARG A 34 10.47 2.72 -3.60
C ARG A 34 10.21 1.84 -2.38
N SER A 35 8.95 1.57 -2.04
CA SER A 35 8.57 0.65 -0.96
C SER A 35 9.16 -0.74 -1.18
N TYR A 36 9.02 -1.30 -2.39
CA TYR A 36 9.62 -2.59 -2.73
C TYR A 36 11.15 -2.59 -2.51
N THR A 37 11.85 -1.59 -3.05
CA THR A 37 13.32 -1.50 -2.98
C THR A 37 13.83 -1.38 -1.54
N LEU A 38 13.14 -0.60 -0.70
CA LEU A 38 13.50 -0.43 0.70
C LEU A 38 13.29 -1.73 1.48
N LEU A 39 12.17 -2.42 1.25
CA LEU A 39 11.84 -3.71 1.86
C LEU A 39 12.76 -4.86 1.41
N ASP A 40 13.14 -4.89 0.14
CA ASP A 40 14.05 -5.90 -0.40
C ASP A 40 15.43 -5.77 0.25
N THR A 41 15.90 -4.53 0.39
CA THR A 41 17.27 -4.25 0.78
C THR A 41 17.48 -3.97 2.27
N MET A 42 16.43 -3.90 3.09
CA MET A 42 16.55 -3.66 4.55
C MET A 42 17.09 -4.87 5.33
N GLY A 43 16.67 -6.09 4.96
CA GLY A 43 17.12 -7.34 5.57
C GLY A 43 18.17 -8.09 4.75
N GLY A 44 18.40 -7.67 3.50
CA GLY A 44 19.28 -8.38 2.57
C GLY A 44 18.68 -9.71 2.12
N LEU A 45 19.57 -10.69 1.87
CA LEU A 45 19.15 -12.03 1.47
C LEU A 45 18.34 -12.72 2.58
N PHE A 46 17.33 -13.50 2.18
CA PHE A 46 16.56 -14.29 3.14
C PHE A 46 17.47 -15.25 3.92
N PRO A 47 17.48 -15.22 5.26
CA PRO A 47 18.45 -16.00 6.03
C PRO A 47 18.16 -17.50 5.97
N ALA A 48 19.19 -18.31 5.73
CA ALA A 48 19.05 -19.76 5.61
C ALA A 48 18.48 -20.40 6.90
N GLN A 49 18.79 -19.85 8.07
CA GLN A 49 18.25 -20.31 9.35
C GLN A 49 16.73 -20.12 9.50
N CYS A 50 16.11 -19.31 8.63
CA CYS A 50 14.68 -19.03 8.66
C CYS A 50 13.89 -19.91 7.68
N LEU A 51 14.55 -20.80 6.92
CA LEU A 51 13.88 -21.67 5.95
C LEU A 51 12.92 -22.67 6.60
N GLU A 52 13.16 -23.09 7.84
CA GLU A 52 12.25 -23.99 8.57
C GLU A 52 10.94 -23.29 8.99
N ASP A 53 10.99 -21.96 9.13
CA ASP A 53 9.84 -21.12 9.48
C ASP A 53 9.09 -20.59 8.24
N ASP A 54 9.62 -20.84 7.03
CA ASP A 54 9.08 -20.39 5.75
C ASP A 54 7.84 -21.20 5.33
N VAL A 55 6.74 -20.94 6.04
CA VAL A 55 5.42 -21.45 5.69
C VAL A 55 4.71 -20.38 4.86
N SER A 56 4.67 -20.58 3.55
CA SER A 56 4.01 -19.64 2.64
C SER A 56 2.52 -19.51 2.96
N VAL A 57 2.03 -18.29 3.08
CA VAL A 57 0.60 -18.04 3.14
C VAL A 57 0.05 -18.10 1.71
N THR A 58 -1.14 -18.67 1.54
CA THR A 58 -1.81 -18.69 0.23
C THR A 58 -2.11 -17.26 -0.20
N PHE A 59 -1.39 -16.78 -1.21
CA PHE A 59 -1.51 -15.42 -1.72
C PHE A 59 -2.85 -15.24 -2.48
N PRO A 60 -3.69 -14.25 -2.11
CA PRO A 60 -5.00 -14.06 -2.69
C PRO A 60 -4.92 -13.32 -4.04
N GLN A 61 -4.36 -13.97 -5.07
CA GLN A 61 -4.16 -13.37 -6.41
C GLN A 61 -5.46 -12.79 -7.00
N ASN A 62 -6.56 -13.51 -6.82
CA ASN A 62 -7.89 -13.14 -7.30
C ASN A 62 -8.41 -11.79 -6.80
N VAL A 63 -7.86 -11.28 -5.69
CA VAL A 63 -8.18 -9.95 -5.16
C VAL A 63 -7.65 -8.85 -6.09
N PHE A 64 -6.48 -9.09 -6.68
CA PHE A 64 -5.75 -8.16 -7.53
C PHE A 64 -5.99 -8.37 -9.03
N ASP A 65 -6.63 -9.48 -9.40
CA ASP A 65 -7.06 -9.74 -10.77
C ASP A 65 -8.19 -8.78 -11.17
N SER A 66 -8.10 -8.22 -12.37
CA SER A 66 -9.15 -7.41 -12.98
C SER A 66 -9.78 -8.10 -14.18
N ASN A 67 -11.10 -8.06 -14.25
CA ASN A 67 -11.87 -8.00 -15.49
C ASN A 67 -12.38 -6.56 -15.66
N LYS A 68 -12.59 -6.10 -16.91
CA LYS A 68 -12.76 -4.67 -17.28
C LYS A 68 -13.83 -3.89 -16.49
N THR A 69 -14.74 -4.56 -15.81
CA THR A 69 -15.84 -3.98 -15.02
C THR A 69 -15.52 -3.82 -13.53
N GLN A 70 -14.36 -4.29 -13.04
CA GLN A 70 -14.00 -4.30 -11.61
C GLN A 70 -12.72 -3.50 -11.29
N GLN A 71 -12.35 -2.55 -12.14
CA GLN A 71 -11.10 -1.80 -11.99
C GLN A 71 -11.05 -0.99 -10.68
N ASP A 72 -12.14 -0.31 -10.32
CA ASP A 72 -12.24 0.44 -9.06
C ASP A 72 -12.08 -0.46 -7.83
N GLY A 73 -12.59 -1.70 -7.91
CA GLY A 73 -12.43 -2.69 -6.85
C GLY A 73 -11.00 -3.20 -6.69
N VAL A 74 -10.20 -3.20 -7.76
CA VAL A 74 -8.76 -3.54 -7.67
C VAL A 74 -7.97 -2.38 -7.07
N GLU A 75 -8.24 -1.13 -7.45
CA GLU A 75 -7.63 0.05 -6.80
C GLU A 75 -7.91 0.05 -5.29
N LYS A 76 -9.16 -0.18 -4.90
CA LYS A 76 -9.58 -0.28 -3.50
C LYS A 76 -8.85 -1.39 -2.76
N ALA A 77 -8.77 -2.59 -3.36
CA ALA A 77 -8.08 -3.71 -2.77
C ALA A 77 -6.57 -3.46 -2.57
N ILE A 78 -5.90 -2.81 -3.54
CA ILE A 78 -4.49 -2.40 -3.38
C ILE A 78 -4.35 -1.39 -2.24
N TYR A 79 -5.23 -0.39 -2.19
CA TYR A 79 -5.24 0.60 -1.11
C TYR A 79 -5.40 -0.07 0.28
N GLN A 80 -6.37 -0.98 0.45
CA GLN A 80 -6.57 -1.71 1.71
C GLN A 80 -5.41 -2.64 2.02
N THR A 81 -4.77 -3.23 1.01
CA THR A 81 -3.56 -4.04 1.19
C THR A 81 -2.43 -3.20 1.78
N LEU A 82 -2.25 -1.96 1.31
CA LEU A 82 -1.28 -1.04 1.89
C LEU A 82 -1.62 -0.68 3.34
N GLN A 83 -2.89 -0.47 3.67
CA GLN A 83 -3.32 -0.25 5.06
C GLN A 83 -3.03 -1.44 5.97
N ASN A 84 -3.26 -2.67 5.48
CA ASN A 84 -2.94 -3.87 6.24
C ASN A 84 -1.43 -4.06 6.40
N ILE A 85 -0.63 -3.70 5.39
CA ILE A 85 0.83 -3.65 5.50
C ILE A 85 1.24 -2.65 6.58
N ASP A 86 0.72 -1.42 6.56
CA ASP A 86 1.01 -0.40 7.59
C ASP A 86 0.71 -0.94 8.99
N ALA A 87 -0.48 -1.53 9.18
CA ALA A 87 -0.92 -2.13 10.44
C ALA A 87 -0.06 -3.29 10.95
N LEU A 88 0.58 -4.07 10.06
CA LEU A 88 1.51 -5.13 10.47
C LEU A 88 2.73 -4.56 11.20
N PHE A 89 3.14 -3.33 10.87
CA PHE A 89 4.36 -2.68 11.38
C PHE A 89 4.09 -1.65 12.48
N GLU A 90 2.83 -1.40 12.86
CA GLU A 90 2.44 -0.43 13.91
C GLU A 90 2.98 -0.77 15.31
N ASN A 91 3.44 -2.00 15.56
CA ASN A 91 3.99 -2.40 16.86
C ASN A 91 5.52 -2.37 16.84
N ASP A 92 6.14 -1.92 17.94
CA ASP A 92 7.60 -1.82 18.17
C ASP A 92 8.34 -3.18 18.22
N GLY A 93 7.78 -4.23 17.63
CA GLY A 93 8.33 -5.59 17.63
C GLY A 93 9.21 -5.92 16.42
N VAL A 94 9.46 -4.97 15.52
CA VAL A 94 10.30 -5.16 14.31
C VAL A 94 11.74 -5.55 14.70
N PRO A 95 12.45 -6.36 13.89
CA PRO A 95 13.73 -6.91 14.28
C PRO A 95 14.88 -5.89 14.13
N ASP A 96 15.69 -5.73 15.17
CA ASP A 96 16.89 -4.85 15.20
C ASP A 96 17.96 -5.18 14.14
N LYS A 97 17.85 -6.34 13.48
CA LYS A 97 18.79 -6.78 12.44
C LYS A 97 18.56 -6.11 11.10
N TRP A 98 17.39 -5.50 10.87
CA TRP A 98 17.13 -4.75 9.65
C TRP A 98 17.79 -3.38 9.69
N ASN A 99 18.14 -2.87 8.51
CA ASN A 99 18.63 -1.50 8.39
C ASN A 99 17.52 -0.50 8.75
N GLU A 100 17.70 0.21 9.87
CA GLU A 100 16.72 1.13 10.47
C GLU A 100 16.32 2.27 9.51
N GLU A 101 17.29 2.91 8.82
CA GLU A 101 17.01 3.98 7.87
C GLU A 101 16.12 3.52 6.72
N LYS A 102 16.34 2.30 6.22
CA LYS A 102 15.51 1.72 5.16
C LYS A 102 14.13 1.32 5.68
N LEU A 103 14.03 0.84 6.91
CA LEU A 103 12.76 0.53 7.56
C LEU A 103 11.92 1.80 7.73
N ASP A 104 12.49 2.86 8.32
CA ASP A 104 11.82 4.16 8.46
C ASP A 104 11.40 4.72 7.08
N GLY A 105 12.31 4.68 6.11
CA GLY A 105 12.00 5.07 4.74
C GLY A 105 10.86 4.27 4.12
N PHE A 106 10.77 2.96 4.39
CA PHE A 106 9.70 2.09 3.92
C PHE A 106 8.36 2.49 4.53
N LEU A 107 8.29 2.60 5.86
CA LEU A 107 7.08 2.98 6.59
C LEU A 107 6.58 4.36 6.15
N HIS A 108 7.49 5.34 6.02
CA HIS A 108 7.15 6.66 5.50
C HIS A 108 6.60 6.60 4.07
N THR A 109 7.21 5.78 3.20
CA THR A 109 6.77 5.65 1.80
C THR A 109 5.38 5.01 1.71
N ILE A 110 5.12 3.97 2.51
CA ILE A 110 3.80 3.32 2.62
C ILE A 110 2.74 4.32 3.13
N TYR A 111 3.02 4.99 4.26
CA TYR A 111 2.14 5.98 4.84
C TYR A 111 1.80 7.11 3.85
N ARG A 112 2.81 7.61 3.13
CA ARG A 112 2.60 8.62 2.08
C ARG A 112 1.72 8.09 0.95
N GLN A 113 1.97 6.87 0.46
CA GLN A 113 1.15 6.28 -0.60
C GLN A 113 -0.32 6.14 -0.17
N ILE A 114 -0.57 5.72 1.07
CA ILE A 114 -1.93 5.63 1.63
C ILE A 114 -2.58 7.01 1.64
N ASN A 115 -1.92 8.03 2.21
CA ASN A 115 -2.47 9.37 2.28
C ASN A 115 -2.73 10.00 0.90
N ASP A 116 -1.80 9.87 -0.04
CA ASP A 116 -1.90 10.43 -1.39
C ASP A 116 -3.04 9.76 -2.20
N SER A 117 -3.46 8.55 -1.83
CA SER A 117 -4.47 7.75 -2.55
C SER A 117 -5.78 7.49 -1.77
N LYS A 118 -5.97 8.11 -0.59
CA LYS A 118 -7.12 7.91 0.30
C LYS A 118 -8.50 8.08 -0.36
N CYS A 119 -8.57 8.94 -1.37
CA CYS A 119 -9.78 9.18 -2.15
C CYS A 119 -10.28 7.94 -2.93
N ILE A 120 -9.47 6.89 -3.10
CA ILE A 120 -9.89 5.63 -3.74
C ILE A 120 -11.10 5.03 -3.01
N LEU A 121 -11.18 5.17 -1.68
CA LEU A 121 -12.31 4.72 -0.87
C LEU A 121 -13.65 5.38 -1.27
N SER A 122 -13.61 6.59 -1.84
CA SER A 122 -14.81 7.31 -2.27
C SER A 122 -15.24 6.99 -3.70
N LYS A 123 -14.41 6.28 -4.47
CA LYS A 123 -14.73 5.85 -5.84
C LYS A 123 -15.48 4.53 -5.89
N SER A 124 -15.23 3.63 -4.94
CA SER A 124 -15.84 2.30 -4.91
C SER A 124 -17.31 2.36 -4.44
N GLU A 125 -18.22 1.72 -5.17
CA GLU A 125 -19.60 1.54 -4.73
C GLU A 125 -19.69 0.60 -3.52
N ASP A 126 -20.45 0.99 -2.49
CA ASP A 126 -20.67 0.19 -1.30
C ASP A 126 -21.28 -1.18 -1.66
N GLY A 127 -20.54 -2.26 -1.39
CA GLY A 127 -21.02 -3.64 -1.50
C GLY A 127 -20.48 -4.48 -2.66
N GLN A 128 -19.82 -3.90 -3.68
CA GLN A 128 -19.27 -4.69 -4.80
C GLN A 128 -18.00 -5.48 -4.45
N ASP A 129 -17.27 -5.09 -3.41
CA ASP A 129 -15.94 -5.64 -3.08
C ASP A 129 -15.88 -6.48 -1.80
N LEU A 130 -17.03 -6.89 -1.24
CA LEU A 130 -17.08 -7.60 0.05
C LEU A 130 -16.24 -8.90 0.04
N ASP A 131 -16.22 -9.62 -1.08
CA ASP A 131 -15.44 -10.85 -1.22
C ASP A 131 -13.92 -10.57 -1.22
N LYS A 132 -13.50 -9.46 -1.84
CA LYS A 132 -12.09 -9.02 -1.83
C LYS A 132 -11.66 -8.56 -0.44
N ASP A 133 -12.51 -7.78 0.22
CA ASP A 133 -12.30 -7.32 1.60
C ASP A 133 -12.14 -8.51 2.56
N ALA A 134 -13.01 -9.53 2.43
CA ALA A 134 -12.95 -10.74 3.24
C ALA A 134 -11.69 -11.57 2.96
N ALA A 135 -11.31 -11.73 1.69
CA ALA A 135 -10.10 -12.47 1.31
C ALA A 135 -8.82 -11.80 1.83
N LEU A 136 -8.71 -10.46 1.72
CA LEU A 136 -7.61 -9.70 2.30
C LEU A 136 -7.56 -9.87 3.81
N LYS A 137 -8.70 -9.78 4.49
CA LYS A 137 -8.77 -9.97 5.94
C LYS A 137 -8.25 -11.34 6.36
N VAL A 138 -8.71 -12.42 5.72
CA VAL A 138 -8.25 -13.79 6.02
C VAL A 138 -6.74 -13.91 5.81
N TYR A 139 -6.21 -13.33 4.72
CA TYR A 139 -4.79 -13.38 4.40
C TYR A 139 -3.93 -12.69 5.48
N PHE A 140 -4.25 -11.45 5.84
CA PHE A 140 -3.49 -10.68 6.84
C PHE A 140 -3.70 -11.18 8.28
N ASP A 141 -4.89 -11.70 8.62
CA ASP A 141 -5.13 -12.39 9.89
C ASP A 141 -4.24 -13.64 10.01
N THR A 142 -4.07 -14.39 8.91
CA THR A 142 -3.20 -15.58 8.88
C THR A 142 -1.74 -15.21 9.10
N ILE A 143 -1.26 -14.15 8.43
CA ILE A 143 0.10 -13.62 8.65
C ILE A 143 0.27 -13.22 10.12
N SER A 144 -0.68 -12.46 10.68
CA SER A 144 -0.66 -12.01 12.07
C SER A 144 -0.70 -13.17 13.07
N ALA A 145 -1.45 -14.23 12.78
CA ALA A 145 -1.50 -15.44 13.60
C ALA A 145 -0.16 -16.19 13.58
N ASN A 146 0.47 -16.33 12.41
CA ASN A 146 1.78 -16.95 12.27
C ASN A 146 2.85 -16.18 13.05
N MET A 147 2.82 -14.84 12.97
CA MET A 147 3.70 -13.96 13.74
C MET A 147 3.58 -14.21 15.26
N LYS A 148 2.34 -14.29 15.77
CA LYS A 148 2.07 -14.60 17.18
C LYS A 148 2.56 -15.99 17.57
N GLN A 149 2.29 -17.01 16.75
CA GLN A 149 2.73 -18.39 17.01
C GLN A 149 4.26 -18.50 17.12
N LYS A 150 4.98 -17.69 16.34
CA LYS A 150 6.45 -17.63 16.33
C LYS A 150 7.01 -16.59 17.30
N ASN A 151 6.18 -16.03 18.20
CA ASN A 151 6.55 -15.02 19.19
C ASN A 151 7.28 -13.80 18.60
N PHE A 152 6.87 -13.35 17.41
CA PHE A 152 7.48 -12.20 16.72
C PHE A 152 9.00 -12.36 16.53
N SER A 153 9.46 -13.60 16.35
CA SER A 153 10.89 -13.88 16.16
C SER A 153 11.44 -13.20 14.91
N TYR A 154 12.77 -13.08 14.84
CA TYR A 154 13.45 -12.59 13.65
C TYR A 154 13.04 -13.33 12.37
N CYS A 155 12.93 -14.66 12.42
CA CYS A 155 12.52 -15.44 11.26
C CYS A 155 11.05 -15.25 10.88
N ALA A 156 10.17 -15.01 11.86
CA ALA A 156 8.78 -14.64 11.58
C ALA A 156 8.71 -13.33 10.78
N TRP A 157 9.51 -12.34 11.17
CA TRP A 157 9.61 -11.07 10.43
C TRP A 157 10.22 -11.20 9.04
N GLU A 158 11.24 -12.05 8.85
CA GLU A 158 11.77 -12.33 7.51
C GLU A 158 10.71 -12.97 6.60
N VAL A 159 9.84 -13.83 7.14
CA VAL A 159 8.69 -14.38 6.40
C VAL A 159 7.68 -13.28 6.05
N VAL A 160 7.36 -12.38 6.98
CA VAL A 160 6.52 -11.20 6.69
C VAL A 160 7.13 -10.34 5.58
N ARG A 161 8.43 -10.03 5.68
CA ARG A 161 9.15 -9.26 4.65
C ARG A 161 9.06 -9.92 3.28
N LYS A 162 9.24 -11.25 3.22
CA LYS A 162 9.11 -12.04 1.99
C LYS A 162 7.68 -12.01 1.42
N GLU A 163 6.66 -12.17 2.25
CA GLU A 163 5.26 -12.08 1.82
C GLU A 163 4.90 -10.68 1.33
N VAL A 164 5.31 -9.62 2.04
CA VAL A 164 5.06 -8.24 1.59
C VAL A 164 5.82 -7.92 0.30
N LEU A 165 7.04 -8.44 0.10
CA LEU A 165 7.75 -8.35 -1.18
C LEU A 165 6.97 -9.01 -2.31
N ARG A 166 6.41 -10.21 -2.07
CA ARG A 166 5.58 -10.93 -3.03
C ARG A 166 4.34 -10.13 -3.42
N ILE A 167 3.66 -9.50 -2.45
CA ILE A 167 2.51 -8.62 -2.69
C ILE A 167 2.90 -7.45 -3.58
N LEU A 168 3.94 -6.69 -3.18
CA LEU A 168 4.37 -5.49 -3.90
C LEU A 168 4.86 -5.81 -5.32
N ASP A 169 5.61 -6.90 -5.49
CA ASP A 169 6.04 -7.38 -6.81
C ASP A 169 4.85 -7.73 -7.70
N TYR A 170 3.90 -8.50 -7.19
CA TYR A 170 2.72 -8.89 -7.95
C TYR A 170 1.94 -7.65 -8.44
N ILE A 171 1.70 -6.69 -7.55
CA ILE A 171 0.99 -5.45 -7.87
C ILE A 171 1.76 -4.64 -8.92
N LEU A 172 3.08 -4.48 -8.76
CA LEU A 172 3.91 -3.73 -9.71
C LEU A 172 3.92 -4.35 -11.11
N ASN A 173 3.84 -5.68 -11.20
CA ASN A 173 3.88 -6.42 -12.46
C ASN A 173 2.51 -6.59 -13.14
N HIS A 174 1.41 -6.61 -12.39
CA HIS A 174 0.07 -6.95 -12.93
C HIS A 174 -0.94 -5.79 -12.85
N ASN A 175 -0.67 -4.75 -12.05
CA ASN A 175 -1.61 -3.65 -11.82
C ASN A 175 -1.02 -2.29 -12.19
N THR A 176 -0.05 -2.25 -13.11
CA THR A 176 0.55 -0.99 -13.58
C THR A 176 -0.48 -0.01 -14.14
N ASP A 177 -1.55 -0.51 -14.77
CA ASP A 177 -2.62 0.36 -15.34
C ASP A 177 -3.46 1.08 -14.27
N ASN A 178 -3.35 0.65 -13.00
CA ASN A 178 -4.00 1.29 -11.85
C ASN A 178 -3.07 2.31 -11.16
N MET A 179 -1.92 2.62 -11.75
CA MET A 179 -0.90 3.49 -11.19
C MET A 179 -0.45 4.57 -12.17
N LEU A 180 0.00 5.71 -11.64
CA LEU A 180 0.64 6.80 -12.38
C LEU A 180 2.17 6.75 -12.25
#